data_AF-A0A2N1PQR3-F1
#
_entry.id   AF-A0A2N1PQR3-F1
#
_cell.length_a   1.000
_cell.length_b   1.000
_cell.length_c   1.000
_cell.angle_alpha   90.00
_cell.angle_beta   90.00
_cell.angle_gamma   90.00
#
_symmetry.space_group_name_H-M   'P 1'
#
loop_
_entity.id
_entity.type
_entity.pdbx_description
1 polymer ?
#
loop_
_entity_poly.entity_id
_entity_poly.type
_entity_poly.pdbx_seq_one_letter_code
_entity_poly.pdbx_strand_id
1 'polypeptide(L)' 'MIFQETRDYCKKLGLPEGDVWDMPTSTLRFPDGASFRIEIPTVNTADAVAALLDTATKNGTTINRVTET' A
#
# COMPACT_ATOMS: atom_id res chain seq x y z
N MET A 1 19.33 13.27 -13.35
CA MET A 1 18.75 12.70 -12.11
C MET A 1 18.41 11.24 -12.35
N ILE A 2 18.39 10.42 -11.30
CA ILE A 2 17.93 9.02 -11.42
C ILE A 2 16.46 9.00 -11.91
N PHE A 3 16.16 8.14 -12.89
CA PHE A 3 14.83 7.94 -13.52
C PHE A 3 14.24 9.10 -14.35
N GLN A 4 15.01 10.09 -14.80
CA GLN A 4 14.45 11.23 -15.56
C GLN A 4 13.68 10.80 -16.83
N GLU A 5 14.21 9.85 -17.60
CA GLU A 5 13.56 9.36 -18.83
C GLU A 5 12.17 8.76 -18.56
N THR A 6 12.02 8.06 -17.42
CA THR A 6 10.74 7.49 -16.99
C THR A 6 9.74 8.58 -16.65
N ARG A 7 10.17 9.63 -15.92
CA ARG A 7 9.30 10.76 -15.55
C ARG A 7 8.79 11.49 -16.78
N ASP A 8 9.70 11.81 -17.71
CA ASP A 8 9.36 12.49 -18.95
C ASP A 8 8.36 11.67 -19.79
N TYR A 9 8.48 10.34 -19.77
CA TYR A 9 7.53 9.45 -20.44
C TYR A 9 6.16 9.43 -19.76
N CYS A 10 6.10 9.33 -18.41
CA CYS A 10 4.85 9.46 -17.65
C CYS A 10 4.13 10.77 -17.97
N LYS A 11 4.87 11.89 -18.02
CA LYS A 11 4.32 13.20 -18.39
C LYS A 11 3.68 13.19 -19.78
N LYS A 12 4.33 12.56 -20.78
CA LYS A 12 3.79 12.43 -22.15
C LYS A 12 2.48 11.64 -22.18
N LEU A 13 2.29 10.70 -21.26
CA LEU A 13 1.06 9.93 -21.10
C LEU A 13 -0.01 10.65 -20.26
N GLY A 14 0.27 11.86 -19.75
CA GLY A 14 -0.61 12.57 -18.83
C GLY A 14 -0.62 12.01 -17.40
N LEU A 15 0.39 11.21 -17.05
CA LEU A 15 0.58 10.65 -15.71
C LEU A 15 1.50 11.53 -14.87
N PRO A 16 1.40 11.47 -13.53
CA PRO A 16 2.33 12.17 -12.64
C PRO A 16 3.79 11.74 -12.86
N GLU A 17 4.70 12.71 -12.76
CA GLU A 17 6.16 12.50 -12.84
C GLU A 17 6.76 11.94 -11.53
N GLY A 18 5.92 11.81 -10.50
CA GLY A 18 6.22 11.32 -9.16
C GLY A 18 4.99 11.38 -8.27
N ASP A 19 5.19 11.18 -6.98
CA ASP A 19 4.12 11.23 -5.98
C ASP A 19 3.50 12.63 -5.90
N VAL A 20 2.18 12.67 -5.93
CA VAL A 20 1.33 13.87 -5.98
C VAL A 20 0.99 14.37 -4.58
N TRP A 21 2.01 14.75 -3.82
CA TRP A 21 1.86 15.17 -2.41
C TRP A 21 1.00 16.43 -2.21
N ASP A 22 0.80 17.22 -3.27
CA ASP A 22 -0.02 18.43 -3.29
C ASP A 22 -1.51 18.16 -3.54
N MET A 23 -1.89 16.93 -3.88
CA MET A 23 -3.30 16.58 -4.05
C MET A 23 -4.07 16.62 -2.72
N PRO A 24 -5.36 16.99 -2.74
CA PRO A 24 -6.18 17.03 -1.54
C PRO A 24 -6.30 15.63 -0.91
N THR A 25 -6.23 15.57 0.42
CA THR A 25 -6.48 14.34 1.16
C THR A 25 -7.96 13.96 1.04
N SER A 26 -8.23 12.70 0.68
CA SER A 26 -9.59 12.17 0.70
C SER A 26 -10.22 12.35 2.08
N THR A 27 -11.50 12.70 2.16
CA THR A 27 -12.25 12.83 3.42
C THR A 27 -12.92 11.53 3.84
N LEU A 28 -12.98 10.53 2.96
CA LEU A 28 -13.62 9.24 3.25
C LEU A 28 -12.79 8.43 4.25
N ARG A 29 -13.45 7.87 5.26
CA ARG A 29 -12.84 7.03 6.29
C ARG A 29 -13.68 5.79 6.54
N PHE A 30 -13.02 4.74 7.01
CA PHE A 30 -13.69 3.61 7.65
C PHE A 30 -14.29 4.04 9.01
N PRO A 31 -15.21 3.26 9.61
CA PRO A 31 -15.82 3.61 10.89
C PRO A 31 -14.84 3.83 12.06
N ASP A 32 -13.64 3.25 11.98
CA ASP A 32 -12.54 3.45 12.94
C ASP A 32 -11.61 4.61 12.59
N GLY A 33 -11.92 5.39 11.56
CA GLY A 33 -11.12 6.54 11.12
C GLY A 33 -9.93 6.19 10.22
N ALA A 34 -9.77 4.94 9.77
CA ALA A 34 -8.71 4.57 8.83
C ALA A 34 -8.97 5.11 7.41
N SER A 35 -7.89 5.46 6.68
CA SER A 35 -7.97 5.90 5.27
C SER A 35 -7.98 4.75 4.27
N PHE A 36 -7.44 3.58 4.65
CA PHE A 36 -7.35 2.39 3.81
C PHE A 36 -7.35 1.12 4.67
N ARG A 37 -7.47 -0.04 4.02
CA ARG A 37 -7.30 -1.36 4.61
C ARG A 37 -6.22 -2.12 3.87
N ILE A 38 -5.50 -2.98 4.58
CA ILE A 38 -4.50 -3.86 3.97
C ILE A 38 -5.06 -5.28 3.97
N GLU A 39 -5.07 -5.88 2.77
CA GLU A 39 -5.28 -7.31 2.58
C GLU A 39 -4.01 -7.94 2.04
N ILE A 40 -3.65 -9.10 2.61
CA ILE A 40 -2.57 -9.94 2.11
C ILE A 40 -3.18 -11.26 1.60
N PRO A 41 -3.35 -11.41 0.29
CA PRO A 41 -3.91 -12.63 -0.27
C PRO A 41 -2.87 -13.74 -0.41
N THR A 42 -3.33 -14.98 -0.66
CA THR A 42 -2.50 -16.14 -1.04
C THR A 42 -1.43 -16.51 -0.01
N VAL A 43 -1.79 -16.56 1.28
CA VAL A 43 -0.91 -17.07 2.34
C VAL A 43 -1.16 -18.58 2.51
N ASN A 44 -0.23 -19.40 2.03
CA ASN A 44 -0.44 -20.85 1.88
C ASN A 44 0.10 -21.71 3.04
N THR A 45 0.70 -21.09 4.07
CA THR A 45 1.24 -21.83 5.21
C THR A 45 1.06 -21.08 6.53
N ALA A 46 0.97 -21.84 7.62
CA ALA A 46 0.91 -21.29 8.98
C ALA A 46 2.17 -20.45 9.30
N ASP A 47 3.35 -20.90 8.87
CA ASP A 47 4.60 -20.18 9.11
C ASP A 47 4.63 -18.83 8.39
N ALA A 48 4.06 -18.75 7.17
CA ALA A 48 3.98 -17.51 6.41
C ALA A 48 3.03 -16.51 7.08
N VAL A 49 1.87 -16.95 7.58
CA VAL A 49 0.97 -16.04 8.31
C VAL A 49 1.57 -15.60 9.64
N ALA A 50 2.30 -16.48 10.34
CA ALA A 50 3.01 -16.11 11.57
C ALA A 50 4.06 -15.02 11.30
N ALA A 51 4.93 -15.22 10.31
CA ALA A 51 5.95 -14.24 9.94
C ALA A 51 5.35 -12.89 9.49
N LEU A 52 4.22 -12.93 8.77
CA LEU A 52 3.47 -11.74 8.39
C LEU A 52 2.98 -10.97 9.63
N LEU A 53 2.33 -11.65 10.57
CA LEU A 53 1.77 -11.03 11.77
C LEU A 53 2.86 -10.49 12.71
N ASP A 54 3.97 -11.19 12.86
CA ASP A 54 5.13 -10.73 13.63
C ASP A 54 5.72 -9.44 13.04
N THR A 55 5.88 -9.40 11.71
CA THR A 55 6.39 -8.22 11.00
C THR A 55 5.42 -7.05 11.08
N ALA A 56 4.13 -7.31 10.90
CA ALA A 56 3.08 -6.30 11.00
C ALA A 56 3.07 -5.67 12.41
N THR A 57 3.15 -6.51 13.45
CA THR A 57 3.22 -6.08 14.84
C THR A 57 4.47 -5.24 15.11
N LYS A 58 5.64 -5.71 14.66
CA LYS A 58 6.91 -5.00 14.81
C LYS A 58 6.88 -3.60 14.17
N ASN A 59 6.20 -3.47 13.02
CA ASN A 59 6.15 -2.22 12.27
C ASN A 59 4.95 -1.33 12.65
N GLY A 60 4.07 -1.78 13.56
CA GLY A 60 2.84 -1.05 13.89
C GLY A 60 1.82 -1.00 12.75
N THR A 61 1.86 -1.96 11.83
CA THR A 61 0.99 -2.04 10.65
C THR A 61 -0.21 -2.94 10.96
N THR A 62 -1.43 -2.44 10.72
CA THR A 62 -2.63 -3.27 10.82
C THR A 62 -2.91 -4.01 9.51
N ILE A 63 -2.92 -5.34 9.55
CA ILE A 63 -3.43 -6.19 8.47
C ILE A 63 -4.89 -6.50 8.77
N ASN A 64 -5.80 -6.13 7.86
CA ASN A 64 -7.24 -6.25 8.10
C ASN A 64 -7.81 -7.58 7.62
N ARG A 65 -7.14 -8.22 6.65
CA ARG A 65 -7.56 -9.49 6.09
C ARG A 65 -6.35 -10.27 5.57
N VAL A 66 -6.35 -11.57 5.84
CA VAL A 66 -5.46 -12.54 5.22
C VAL A 66 -6.35 -13.59 4.56
N THR A 67 -6.00 -14.00 3.34
CA THR A 67 -6.69 -15.10 2.65
C THR A 67 -5.72 -16.20 2.26
N GLU A 68 -6.19 -17.44 2.42
CA GLU A 68 -5.51 -18.65 1.94
C GLU A 68 -6.04 -19.02 0.54
N THR A 69 -5.24 -19.78 -0.22
CA THR A 69 -5.66 -20.37 -1.50
C THR A 69 -5.36 -21.86 -1.50
#